data_AF-A0A5J5EVI9-F1
#
_entry.id   AF-A0A5J5EVI9-F1
#
_cell.length_a   1.000
_cell.length_b   1.000
_cell.length_c   1.000
_cell.angle_alpha   90.00
_cell.angle_beta   90.00
_cell.angle_gamma   90.00
#
_symmetry.space_group_name_H-M   'P 1'
#
loop_
_entity.id
_entity.type
_entity.pdbx_description
1 polymer ?
#
loop_
_entity_poly.entity_id
_entity_poly.type
_entity_poly.pdbx_seq_one_letter_code
_entity_poly.pdbx_strand_id
1 'polypeptide(L)'
;NSYFQSGDYVSADKFYTQAIIKDPTNAAFFTNRALARVRMEQWEAVVSDCEKAIDLLPTSMKAYTYLGSALLHLNRPDESFKASHQAYKLAIAQRSPSIPTIAATCLEAKKKRWELAETERIKRESLLLRETCAMIERD
;
A
#
# COMPACT_ATOMS: atom_id res chain seq x y z
N ASN A 1 -9.05 21.75 -0.10
CA ASN A 1 -8.72 21.33 1.29
C ASN A 1 -9.80 21.65 2.32
N SER A 2 -10.60 22.72 2.18
CA SER A 2 -11.69 23.01 3.14
C SER A 2 -12.68 21.84 3.33
N TYR A 3 -13.17 21.22 2.24
CA TYR A 3 -14.04 20.03 2.32
C TYR A 3 -13.38 18.82 3.01
N PHE A 4 -12.06 18.65 2.82
CA PHE A 4 -11.32 17.58 3.51
C PHE A 4 -11.24 17.85 5.02
N GLN A 5 -11.07 19.11 5.42
CA GLN A 5 -11.04 19.51 6.82
C GLN A 5 -12.42 19.42 7.48
N SER A 6 -13.51 19.61 6.73
CA SER A 6 -14.87 19.43 7.23
C SER A 6 -15.32 17.98 7.28
N GLY A 7 -14.47 17.02 6.89
CA GLY A 7 -14.79 15.59 6.87
C GLY A 7 -15.64 15.12 5.69
N ASP A 8 -15.96 16.01 4.75
CA ASP A 8 -16.67 15.64 3.52
C ASP A 8 -15.67 15.17 2.45
N TYR A 9 -15.28 13.90 2.59
CA TYR A 9 -14.31 13.25 1.69
C TYR A 9 -14.86 13.03 0.29
N VAL A 10 -16.18 12.86 0.13
CA VAL A 10 -16.83 12.64 -1.16
C VAL A 10 -16.79 13.91 -2.01
N SER A 11 -17.13 15.05 -1.42
CA SER A 11 -17.00 16.33 -2.11
C SER A 11 -15.53 16.67 -2.36
N ALA A 12 -14.64 16.38 -1.41
CA ALA A 12 -13.21 16.57 -1.59
C ALA A 12 -12.67 15.78 -2.81
N ASP A 13 -13.04 14.51 -2.97
CA ASP A 13 -12.65 13.69 -4.12
C ASP A 13 -13.10 14.29 -5.46
N LYS A 14 -14.34 14.79 -5.52
CA LYS A 14 -14.87 15.47 -6.72
C LYS A 14 -14.07 16.72 -7.06
N PHE A 15 -13.76 17.57 -6.07
CA PHE A 15 -12.98 18.77 -6.30
C PHE A 15 -11.52 18.47 -6.67
N TYR A 16 -10.90 17.45 -6.07
CA TYR A 16 -9.55 17.03 -6.48
C TYR A 16 -9.55 16.46 -7.91
N THR A 17 -10.59 15.73 -8.30
CA THR A 17 -10.72 15.24 -9.68
C THR A 17 -10.86 16.41 -10.67
N GLN A 18 -11.63 17.45 -10.35
CA GLN A 18 -11.67 18.66 -11.16
C GLN A 18 -10.32 19.39 -11.22
N ALA A 19 -9.58 19.41 -10.10
CA ALA A 19 -8.23 20.00 -10.07
C ALA A 19 -7.26 19.23 -10.97
N ILE A 20 -7.31 17.90 -10.96
CA ILE A 20 -6.49 17.03 -11.82
C ILE A 20 -6.83 17.23 -13.31
N ILE A 21 -8.12 17.43 -13.65
CA ILE A 21 -8.51 17.74 -15.03
C ILE A 21 -7.92 19.08 -15.49
N LYS A 22 -7.85 20.07 -14.60
CA LYS A 22 -7.27 21.39 -14.91
C LYS A 22 -5.74 21.36 -14.98
N ASP A 23 -5.10 20.61 -14.11
CA ASP A 23 -3.65 20.43 -14.06
C ASP A 23 -3.30 18.97 -13.72
N PRO A 24 -3.05 18.14 -14.74
CA PRO A 24 -2.76 16.73 -14.55
C PRO A 24 -1.29 16.47 -14.17
N THR A 25 -0.43 17.49 -14.16
CA THR A 25 1.01 17.32 -13.92
C THR A 25 1.37 17.41 -12.43
N ASN A 26 0.46 17.92 -11.62
CA ASN A 26 0.72 18.18 -10.22
C ASN A 26 0.43 16.95 -9.34
N ALA A 27 1.51 16.28 -8.91
CA ALA A 27 1.46 15.12 -8.02
C ALA A 27 0.74 15.40 -6.67
N ALA A 28 0.69 16.66 -6.22
CA ALA A 28 0.01 17.02 -4.97
C ALA A 28 -1.50 16.77 -5.06
N PHE A 29 -2.14 16.95 -6.22
CA PHE A 29 -3.57 16.69 -6.35
C PHE A 29 -3.88 15.19 -6.25
N PHE A 30 -3.06 14.34 -6.85
CA PHE A 30 -3.18 12.89 -6.73
C PHE A 30 -2.96 12.41 -5.29
N THR A 31 -1.93 12.90 -4.61
CA THR A 31 -1.68 12.51 -3.20
C THR A 31 -2.78 12.99 -2.24
N ASN A 32 -3.34 14.18 -2.46
CA ASN A 32 -4.45 14.69 -1.66
C ASN A 32 -5.76 13.92 -1.94
N ARG A 33 -6.01 13.55 -3.20
CA ARG A 33 -7.15 12.69 -3.56
C ARG A 33 -7.01 11.29 -2.97
N ALA A 34 -5.81 10.71 -3.05
CA ALA A 34 -5.48 9.44 -2.42
C ALA A 34 -5.76 9.48 -0.91
N LEU A 35 -5.37 10.55 -0.22
CA LEU A 35 -5.67 10.71 1.21
C LEU A 35 -7.18 10.78 1.50
N ALA A 36 -7.97 11.46 0.67
CA ALA A 36 -9.43 11.47 0.81
C ALA A 36 -10.02 10.06 0.61
N ARG A 37 -9.52 9.32 -0.38
CA ARG A 37 -9.94 7.94 -0.67
C ARG A 37 -9.52 6.94 0.39
N VAL A 38 -8.37 7.15 1.06
CA VAL A 38 -7.97 6.38 2.26
C VAL A 38 -9.02 6.53 3.36
N ARG A 39 -9.54 7.75 3.57
CA ARG A 39 -10.60 7.98 4.57
C ARG A 39 -11.95 7.37 4.19
N MET A 40 -12.14 7.09 2.90
CA MET A 40 -13.30 6.40 2.36
C MET A 40 -13.09 4.89 2.19
N GLU A 41 -11.94 4.35 2.61
CA GLU A 41 -11.55 2.93 2.48
C GLU A 41 -11.55 2.40 1.03
N GLN A 42 -11.36 3.28 0.05
CA GLN A 42 -11.31 2.91 -1.38
C GLN A 42 -9.88 2.54 -1.79
N TRP A 43 -9.37 1.42 -1.31
CA TRP A 43 -7.96 1.05 -1.38
C TRP A 43 -7.42 0.89 -2.81
N GLU A 44 -8.18 0.31 -3.74
CA GLU A 44 -7.78 0.15 -5.13
C GLU A 44 -7.62 1.50 -5.83
N ALA A 45 -8.52 2.44 -5.55
CA ALA A 45 -8.46 3.79 -6.09
C ALA A 45 -7.28 4.59 -5.49
N VAL A 46 -6.93 4.34 -4.23
CA VAL A 46 -5.73 4.89 -3.58
C VAL A 46 -4.47 4.40 -4.28
N VAL A 47 -4.37 3.10 -4.61
CA VAL A 47 -3.22 2.53 -5.33
C VAL A 47 -3.02 3.26 -6.67
N SER A 48 -4.07 3.37 -7.48
CA SER A 48 -3.98 4.04 -8.79
C SER A 48 -3.55 5.50 -8.69
N ASP A 49 -4.06 6.23 -7.69
CA ASP A 49 -3.66 7.63 -7.47
C ASP A 49 -2.22 7.76 -6.96
N CYS A 50 -1.78 6.86 -6.09
CA CYS A 50 -0.40 6.87 -5.59
C CYS A 50 0.59 6.51 -6.70
N GLU A 51 0.28 5.54 -7.55
CA GLU A 51 1.10 5.16 -8.72
C GLU A 51 1.30 6.37 -9.64
N LYS A 52 0.21 7.05 -10.02
CA LYS A 52 0.29 8.28 -10.82
C LYS A 52 1.08 9.39 -10.12
N ALA A 53 0.92 9.54 -8.82
CA ALA A 53 1.68 10.52 -8.05
C ALA A 53 3.18 10.21 -8.01
N ILE A 54 3.55 8.93 -8.00
CA ILE A 54 4.94 8.45 -8.03
C ILE A 54 5.54 8.65 -9.43
N ASP A 55 4.77 8.39 -10.49
CA ASP A 55 5.21 8.63 -11.87
C ASP A 55 5.53 10.11 -12.11
N LEU A 56 4.72 11.00 -11.54
CA LEU A 56 4.93 12.46 -11.63
C LEU A 56 6.04 12.95 -10.69
N LEU A 57 6.10 12.42 -9.46
CA LEU A 57 7.08 12.81 -8.45
C LEU A 57 7.63 11.58 -7.71
N PRO A 58 8.74 10.99 -8.21
CA PRO A 58 9.36 9.80 -7.61
C PRO A 58 9.95 10.03 -6.21
N THR A 59 10.05 11.29 -5.77
CA THR A 59 10.54 11.67 -4.44
C THR A 59 9.43 11.88 -3.42
N SER A 60 8.17 11.62 -3.80
CA SER A 60 7.00 11.80 -2.96
C SER A 60 6.90 10.73 -1.87
N MET A 61 7.46 11.02 -0.69
CA MET A 61 7.39 10.15 0.48
C MET A 61 5.94 9.83 0.90
N LYS A 62 5.03 10.81 0.78
CA LYS A 62 3.61 10.62 1.10
C LYS A 62 2.93 9.61 0.17
N ALA A 63 3.20 9.68 -1.14
CA ALA A 63 2.62 8.75 -2.11
C ALA A 63 3.02 7.29 -1.80
N TYR A 64 4.31 7.04 -1.54
CA TYR A 64 4.77 5.70 -1.16
C TYR A 64 4.20 5.24 0.18
N THR A 65 4.01 6.14 1.14
CA THR A 65 3.43 5.79 2.45
C THR A 65 1.97 5.36 2.30
N TYR A 66 1.15 6.12 1.55
CA TYR A 66 -0.25 5.76 1.30
C TYR A 66 -0.37 4.50 0.44
N LEU A 67 0.51 4.32 -0.55
CA LEU A 67 0.57 3.09 -1.35
C LEU A 67 0.88 1.86 -0.48
N GLY A 68 1.88 1.96 0.39
CA GLY A 68 2.26 0.87 1.31
C GLY A 68 1.09 0.46 2.22
N SER A 69 0.39 1.43 2.81
CA SER A 69 -0.80 1.17 3.61
C SER A 69 -1.95 0.55 2.79
N ALA A 70 -2.26 1.09 1.62
CA ALA A 70 -3.33 0.57 0.78
C ALA A 70 -3.08 -0.88 0.35
N LEU A 71 -1.83 -1.21 -0.02
CA LEU A 71 -1.45 -2.58 -0.39
C LEU A 71 -1.53 -3.57 0.78
N LEU A 72 -1.32 -3.12 2.03
CA LEU A 72 -1.56 -3.96 3.21
C LEU A 72 -3.04 -4.31 3.41
N HIS A 73 -3.93 -3.35 3.13
CA HIS A 73 -5.38 -3.57 3.17
C HIS A 73 -5.86 -4.48 2.03
N LEU A 74 -5.21 -4.41 0.86
CA LEU A 74 -5.48 -5.28 -0.29
C LEU A 74 -4.81 -6.67 -0.19
N ASN A 75 -4.18 -7.02 0.94
CA ASN A 75 -3.44 -8.28 1.12
C ASN A 75 -2.35 -8.53 0.05
N ARG A 76 -1.65 -7.48 -0.39
CA ARG A 76 -0.49 -7.54 -1.30
C ARG A 76 0.80 -7.17 -0.53
N PRO A 77 1.27 -8.02 0.40
CA PRO A 77 2.36 -7.66 1.32
C PRO A 77 3.72 -7.49 0.64
N ASP A 78 3.99 -8.21 -0.46
CA ASP A 78 5.27 -8.08 -1.18
C ASP A 78 5.46 -6.70 -1.82
N GLU A 79 4.42 -6.19 -2.46
CA GLU A 79 4.42 -4.87 -3.08
C GLU A 79 4.39 -3.77 -2.02
N SER A 80 3.61 -3.97 -0.96
CA SER A 80 3.61 -3.08 0.19
C SER A 80 5.01 -2.92 0.79
N PHE A 81 5.73 -4.03 0.99
CA PHE A 81 7.10 -3.98 1.52
C PHE A 81 8.03 -3.15 0.63
N LYS A 82 7.96 -3.31 -0.69
CA LYS A 82 8.76 -2.53 -1.64
C LYS A 82 8.43 -1.02 -1.53
N ALA A 83 7.14 -0.68 -1.51
CA ALA A 83 6.68 0.70 -1.41
C ALA A 83 7.08 1.35 -0.07
N SER A 84 6.80 0.69 1.06
CA SER A 84 7.16 1.16 2.40
C SER A 84 8.68 1.27 2.60
N HIS A 85 9.46 0.36 2.01
CA HIS A 85 10.92 0.45 2.05
C HIS A 85 11.45 1.68 1.29
N GLN A 86 10.86 2.00 0.14
CA GLN A 86 11.21 3.22 -0.59
C GLN A 86 10.78 4.48 0.18
N ALA A 87 9.58 4.48 0.78
CA ALA A 87 9.14 5.54 1.67
C ALA A 87 10.12 5.76 2.83
N TYR A 88 10.61 4.66 3.43
CA TYR A 88 11.55 4.71 4.55
C TYR A 88 12.89 5.35 4.16
N LYS A 89 13.45 4.96 3.00
CA LYS A 89 14.66 5.58 2.45
C LYS A 89 14.49 7.07 2.23
N LEU A 90 13.37 7.48 1.62
CA LEU A 90 13.06 8.89 1.39
C LEU A 90 12.83 9.65 2.71
N ALA A 91 12.20 9.02 3.71
CA ALA A 91 11.97 9.62 5.02
C ALA A 91 13.27 9.87 5.79
N ILE A 92 14.25 8.96 5.69
CA ILE A 92 15.60 9.18 6.24
C ILE A 92 16.28 10.33 5.52
N ALA A 93 16.26 10.34 4.18
CA ALA A 93 16.87 11.41 3.39
C ALA A 93 16.28 12.79 3.71
N GLN A 94 14.96 12.86 3.93
CA GLN A 94 14.24 14.09 4.27
C GLN A 94 14.24 14.41 5.78
N ARG A 95 14.81 13.52 6.62
CA ARG A 95 14.80 13.60 8.09
C ARG A 95 13.39 13.86 8.66
N SER A 96 12.38 13.19 8.11
CA SER A 96 10.98 13.37 8.49
C SER A 96 10.67 12.73 9.84
N PRO A 97 9.79 13.33 10.68
CA PRO A 97 9.33 12.71 11.92
C PRO A 97 8.47 11.45 11.69
N SER A 98 8.00 11.21 10.46
CA SER A 98 7.17 10.04 10.11
C SER A 98 7.96 8.72 9.95
N ILE A 99 9.27 8.72 10.23
CA ILE A 99 10.12 7.52 10.15
C ILE A 99 9.55 6.35 10.97
N PRO A 100 9.12 6.51 12.25
CA PRO A 100 8.64 5.39 13.05
C PRO A 100 7.36 4.77 12.47
N THR A 101 6.43 5.60 11.99
CA THR A 101 5.20 5.13 11.35
C THR A 101 5.49 4.35 10.07
N ILE A 102 6.40 4.84 9.23
CA ILE A 102 6.76 4.15 7.99
C ILE A 102 7.51 2.84 8.31
N ALA A 103 8.40 2.84 9.31
CA ALA A 103 9.08 1.64 9.78
C ALA A 103 8.08 0.59 10.29
N ALA A 104 7.05 1.00 11.04
CA ALA A 104 6.00 0.12 11.50
C ALA A 104 5.26 -0.56 10.33
N THR A 105 4.86 0.20 9.31
CA THR A 105 4.22 -0.39 8.11
C THR A 105 5.14 -1.36 7.36
N CYS A 106 6.44 -1.07 7.31
CA CYS A 106 7.43 -1.94 6.68
C CYS A 106 7.57 -3.28 7.44
N LEU A 107 7.60 -3.22 8.78
CA LEU A 107 7.63 -4.40 9.63
C LEU A 107 6.34 -5.22 9.50
N GLU A 108 5.18 -4.56 9.46
CA GLU A 108 3.89 -5.22 9.25
C GLU A 108 3.82 -5.93 7.90
N ALA A 109 4.26 -5.26 6.81
CA ALA A 109 4.35 -5.86 5.49
C ALA A 109 5.25 -7.10 5.47
N LYS A 110 6.41 -7.02 6.13
CA LYS A 110 7.34 -8.16 6.25
C LYS A 110 6.73 -9.31 7.04
N LYS A 111 6.01 -9.02 8.13
CA LYS A 111 5.30 -10.02 8.93
C LYS A 111 4.24 -10.73 8.10
N LYS A 112 3.33 -9.99 7.45
CA LYS A 112 2.28 -10.57 6.59
C LYS A 112 2.85 -11.41 5.46
N ARG A 113 3.94 -10.96 4.83
CA ARG A 113 4.64 -11.73 3.79
C ARG A 113 5.14 -13.07 4.32
N TRP A 114 5.76 -13.07 5.51
CA TRP A 114 6.24 -14.29 6.14
C TRP A 114 5.08 -15.23 6.48
N GLU A 115 3.99 -14.70 7.06
CA GLU A 115 2.78 -15.48 7.38
C GLU A 115 2.21 -16.15 6.12
N LEU A 116 2.12 -15.43 5.00
CA LEU A 116 1.66 -15.99 3.73
C LEU A 116 2.56 -17.14 3.27
N ALA A 117 3.87 -16.92 3.22
CA ALA A 117 4.83 -17.94 2.83
C ALA A 117 4.80 -19.16 3.76
N GLU A 118 4.60 -18.94 5.06
CA GLU A 118 4.49 -20.00 6.07
C GLU A 118 3.22 -20.83 5.86
N THR A 119 2.08 -20.20 5.60
CA THR A 119 0.84 -20.93 5.29
C THR A 119 0.96 -21.76 4.02
N GLU A 120 1.67 -21.26 2.99
CA GLU A 120 1.95 -22.05 1.78
C GLU A 120 2.88 -23.23 2.07
N ARG A 121 3.91 -23.02 2.89
CA ARG A 121 4.83 -24.08 3.31
C ARG A 121 4.11 -25.22 4.01
N ILE A 122 3.28 -24.91 5.01
CA ILE A 122 2.49 -25.90 5.76
C ILE A 122 1.54 -26.66 4.82
N LYS A 123 0.89 -25.96 3.88
CA LYS A 123 0.00 -26.60 2.88
C LYS A 123 0.76 -27.59 1.99
N ARG A 124 1.96 -27.22 1.54
CA ARG A 124 2.82 -28.12 0.72
C ARG A 124 3.25 -29.35 1.52
N GLU A 125 3.66 -29.16 2.76
CA GLU A 125 4.05 -30.27 3.64
C GLU A 125 2.88 -31.24 3.88
N SER A 126 1.68 -30.71 4.16
CA SER A 126 0.47 -31.53 4.32
C SER A 126 0.10 -32.31 3.05
N LEU A 127 0.28 -31.71 1.86
CA LEU A 127 0.06 -32.40 0.59
C LEU A 127 1.06 -33.54 0.39
N LEU A 128 2.35 -33.27 0.60
CA LEU A 128 3.41 -34.27 0.47
C LEU A 128 3.21 -35.45 1.42
N LEU A 129 2.84 -35.18 2.68
CA LEU A 129 2.55 -36.23 3.67
C LEU A 129 1.38 -37.11 3.22
N ARG A 130 0.33 -36.50 2.66
CA ARG A 130 -0.83 -37.24 2.15
C ARG A 130 -0.46 -38.15 0.98
N GLU A 131 0.37 -37.66 0.06
CA GLU A 131 0.83 -38.42 -1.10
C GLU A 131 1.71 -39.60 -0.69
N THR A 132 2.64 -39.41 0.25
CA THR A 132 3.52 -40.49 0.71
C THR A 132 2.78 -41.57 1.47
N CYS A 133 1.82 -41.23 2.35
CA CYS A 133 0.95 -42.20 3.00
C CYS A 133 0.16 -43.04 1.98
N ALA A 134 -0.38 -42.41 0.94
CA ALA A 134 -1.11 -43.12 -0.11
C ALA A 134 -0.23 -44.05 -0.96
N MET A 135 1.08 -43.78 -1.07
CA MET A 135 2.03 -44.70 -1.70
C MET A 135 2.30 -45.91 -0.80
N ILE A 136 2.51 -45.69 0.51
CA ILE A 136 2.76 -46.77 1.49
C ILE A 136 1.57 -47.72 1.58
N GLU A 137 0.33 -47.23 1.49
CA GLU A 137 -0.89 -48.07 1.54
C GLU A 137 -1.13 -48.90 0.27
N ARG A 138 -0.42 -48.60 -0.84
CA ARG A 138 -0.55 -49.32 -2.12
C ARG A 138 0.47 -50.45 -2.28
N ASP A 139 1.52 -50.47 -1.46
CA ASP A 139 2.55 -51.50 -1.40
C ASP A 139 2.17 -52.62 -0.41
#